data_AF-A0A3M2E2Y0-F1
#
_entry.id   AF-A0A3M2E2Y0-F1
#
_cell.length_a   1.000
_cell.length_b   1.000
_cell.length_c   1.000
_cell.angle_alpha   90.00
_cell.angle_beta   90.00
_cell.angle_gamma   90.00
#
_symmetry.space_group_name_H-M   'P 1'
#
loop_
_entity.id
_entity.type
_entity.pdbx_description
1 polymer ?
#
loop_
_entity_poly.entity_id
_entity_poly.type
_entity_poly.pdbx_seq_one_letter_code
_entity_poly.pdbx_strand_id
1 'polypeptide(L)'
;MPTVPRAAVAAALWRPASGASGVQVYLARRAASSPFFGGFWSLCGGAVEPQDASAEAACAREVREETGVVLPADPAAFVDAGRWITPDFAPIRFDARYFLVRCPDGAEPDHALSGGEHDDGAWVTPGEALARWASGLWLIPPPVVSVLRALAPGIDGAAERCRAAAAREQGGPRVWEWTPGIAVCPVRTPTLPPATHTNCYLLGAGRCVAIDPASPYPDEQRALDDAIAAWAARGRPLAEVWLTHHHPDHVGGVVHAARRWGVPVAAHEETARRLAGHVRVDRAIRDGDVVELPGDPPRRVRAVFTPGHAPGHLCFFEETTGALVAGDMVAAVGTIVIDPDEGDMAAYLDSLRRMKALRARYLLPAHGGPIVDADAKLDGYIAHRLWREARVVDALAGRGAATAAELIPSVYADVPASLHALAERSLVAHLAKLARDGRVRADGPRWSLIE
;
A
#
# COMPACT_ATOMS: atom_id res chain seq x y z
N MET A 1 -2.25 1.72 21.58
CA MET A 1 -3.01 2.99 21.48
C MET A 1 -2.76 3.59 20.10
N PRO A 2 -3.73 4.28 19.48
CA PRO A 2 -3.50 4.93 18.20
C PRO A 2 -2.39 5.96 18.31
N THR A 3 -1.56 6.11 17.28
CA THR A 3 -0.56 7.20 17.22
C THR A 3 -1.28 8.53 17.35
N VAL A 4 -0.79 9.45 18.20
CA VAL A 4 -1.36 10.80 18.32
C VAL A 4 -1.08 11.55 17.01
N PRO A 5 -2.10 12.14 16.36
CA PRO A 5 -1.87 12.88 15.12
C PRO A 5 -1.08 14.15 15.41
N ARG A 6 -0.03 14.40 14.62
CA ARG A 6 0.76 15.63 14.69
C ARG A 6 0.05 16.76 13.95
N ALA A 7 0.07 17.97 14.50
CA ALA A 7 -0.44 19.13 13.77
C ALA A 7 0.35 19.31 12.45
N ALA A 8 -0.37 19.57 11.36
CA ALA A 8 0.21 19.75 10.04
C ALA A 8 -0.58 20.76 9.22
N VAL A 9 0.01 21.19 8.11
CA VAL A 9 -0.58 22.11 7.15
C VAL A 9 -0.38 21.61 5.72
N ALA A 10 -1.26 22.00 4.81
CA ALA A 10 -1.12 21.73 3.39
C ALA A 10 -1.63 22.91 2.55
N ALA A 11 -0.87 23.29 1.53
CA ALA A 11 -1.19 24.38 0.62
C ALA A 11 -1.61 23.85 -0.75
N ALA A 12 -2.86 24.10 -1.14
CA ALA A 12 -3.25 24.08 -2.54
C ALA A 12 -2.81 25.38 -3.21
N LEU A 13 -1.54 25.41 -3.62
CA LEU A 13 -0.96 26.52 -4.37
C LEU A 13 -1.57 26.55 -5.77
N TRP A 14 -2.33 27.60 -6.09
CA TRP A 14 -3.08 27.70 -7.34
C TRP A 14 -2.73 28.94 -8.16
N ARG A 15 -2.90 28.85 -9.48
CA ARG A 15 -2.80 29.98 -10.41
C ARG A 15 -3.88 29.92 -11.49
N PRO A 16 -4.25 31.04 -12.13
CA PRO A 16 -5.14 31.01 -13.30
C PRO A 16 -4.54 30.18 -14.43
N ALA A 17 -5.36 29.36 -15.10
CA ALA A 17 -4.96 28.68 -16.33
C ALA A 17 -5.20 29.60 -17.55
N SER A 18 -4.43 29.41 -18.61
CA SER A 18 -4.66 30.08 -19.90
C SER A 18 -5.94 29.55 -20.56
N GLY A 19 -7.05 30.28 -20.40
CA GLY A 19 -8.37 29.93 -20.95
C GLY A 19 -9.52 30.43 -20.06
N ALA A 20 -10.76 30.38 -20.57
CA ALA A 20 -11.92 30.82 -19.80
C ALA A 20 -12.15 29.88 -18.60
N SER A 21 -12.05 30.45 -17.38
CA SER A 21 -12.39 29.87 -16.06
C SER A 21 -11.54 28.70 -15.51
N GLY A 22 -10.38 28.38 -16.09
CA GLY A 22 -9.53 27.30 -15.56
C GLY A 22 -8.61 27.74 -14.42
N VAL A 23 -8.34 26.84 -13.47
CA VAL A 23 -7.25 26.98 -12.50
C VAL A 23 -6.26 25.83 -12.65
N GLN A 24 -4.98 26.11 -12.39
CA GLN A 24 -3.97 25.09 -12.16
C GLN A 24 -3.62 25.06 -10.68
N VAL A 25 -3.27 23.88 -10.18
CA VAL A 25 -2.71 23.64 -8.86
C VAL A 25 -1.34 23.00 -9.02
N TYR A 26 -0.40 23.39 -8.16
CA TYR A 26 0.91 22.75 -8.10
C TYR A 26 0.82 21.50 -7.23
N LEU A 27 1.23 20.35 -7.78
CA LEU A 27 1.41 19.11 -7.04
C LEU A 27 2.87 18.69 -7.10
N ALA A 28 3.40 18.17 -5.99
CA ALA A 28 4.73 17.60 -5.90
C ALA A 28 4.64 16.08 -5.68
N ARG A 29 5.52 15.30 -6.31
CA ARG A 29 5.61 13.86 -6.08
C ARG A 29 6.61 13.60 -4.96
N ARG A 30 6.15 12.96 -3.89
CA ARG A 30 7.00 12.55 -2.78
C ARG A 30 8.01 11.52 -3.28
N ALA A 31 9.26 11.63 -2.85
CA ALA A 31 10.28 10.64 -3.17
C ALA A 31 9.82 9.23 -2.79
N ALA A 32 10.15 8.22 -3.61
CA ALA A 32 9.73 6.84 -3.38
C ALA A 32 10.23 6.28 -2.02
N SER A 33 11.33 6.83 -1.49
CA SER A 33 11.90 6.49 -0.18
C SER A 33 11.13 7.10 1.00
N SER A 34 10.16 7.98 0.76
CA SER A 34 9.43 8.67 1.84
C SER A 34 8.65 7.67 2.69
N PRO A 35 8.75 7.72 4.04
CA PRO A 35 8.07 6.77 4.92
C PRO A 35 6.55 6.96 4.96
N PHE A 36 6.04 8.08 4.46
CA PHE A 36 4.62 8.40 4.39
C PHE A 36 4.25 8.78 2.95
N PHE A 37 3.42 7.95 2.31
CA PHE A 37 2.98 8.14 0.92
C PHE A 37 4.11 8.35 -0.09
N GLY A 38 5.22 7.62 0.03
CA GLY A 38 6.31 7.66 -0.95
C GLY A 38 5.82 7.36 -2.38
N GLY A 39 6.18 8.23 -3.32
CA GLY A 39 5.74 8.20 -4.72
C GLY A 39 4.36 8.79 -5.00
N PHE A 40 3.62 9.27 -3.99
CA PHE A 40 2.32 9.92 -4.20
C PHE A 40 2.49 11.38 -4.62
N TRP A 41 1.54 11.86 -5.41
CA TRP A 41 1.39 13.29 -5.73
C TRP A 41 0.57 13.98 -4.64
N SER A 42 1.16 15.00 -4.02
CA SER A 42 0.62 15.70 -2.87
C SER A 42 0.57 17.21 -3.10
N LEU A 43 -0.17 17.90 -2.25
CA LEU A 43 0.01 19.32 -1.99
C LEU A 43 1.30 19.54 -1.20
N CYS A 44 1.87 20.74 -1.30
CA CYS A 44 2.98 21.14 -0.44
C CYS A 44 2.52 21.25 1.01
N GLY A 45 3.35 20.83 1.97
CA GLY A 45 3.01 20.93 3.38
C GLY A 45 3.70 19.91 4.27
N GLY A 46 3.78 20.26 5.54
CA GLY A 46 4.46 19.47 6.55
C GLY A 46 3.90 19.70 7.95
N ALA A 47 4.70 19.34 8.95
CA ALA A 47 4.31 19.46 10.35
C ALA A 47 4.35 20.92 10.81
N VAL A 48 3.42 21.29 11.69
CA VAL A 48 3.52 22.57 12.41
C VAL A 48 4.57 22.41 13.51
N GLU A 49 5.59 23.26 13.48
CA GLU A 49 6.70 23.24 14.41
C GLU A 49 6.50 24.23 15.57
N PRO A 50 7.12 24.03 16.74
CA PRO A 50 6.96 24.93 17.88
C PRO A 50 7.34 26.39 17.61
N GLN A 51 8.26 26.63 16.67
CA GLN A 51 8.67 27.97 16.24
C GLN A 51 7.68 28.67 15.29
N ASP A 52 6.71 27.94 14.73
CA ASP A 52 5.74 28.54 13.83
C ASP A 52 4.75 29.42 14.61
N ALA A 53 4.69 30.71 14.26
CA ALA A 53 3.83 31.67 14.94
C ALA A 53 2.32 31.39 14.74
N SER A 54 1.96 30.71 13.64
CA SER A 54 0.60 30.28 13.32
C SER A 54 0.62 29.15 12.28
N ALA A 55 -0.54 28.57 11.97
CA ALA A 55 -0.65 27.57 10.91
C ALA A 55 -0.38 28.17 9.51
N GLU A 56 -0.77 29.42 9.29
CA GLU A 56 -0.50 30.16 8.06
C GLU A 56 1.02 30.41 7.91
N ALA A 57 1.71 30.73 9.01
CA ALA A 57 3.18 30.86 9.03
C ALA A 57 3.88 29.53 8.74
N ALA A 58 3.42 28.43 9.35
CA ALA A 58 3.91 27.08 9.05
C ALA A 58 3.69 26.75 7.56
N CYS A 59 2.50 27.05 7.03
CA CYS A 59 2.15 26.81 5.63
C CYS A 59 3.06 27.59 4.68
N ALA A 60 3.35 28.86 4.98
CA ALA A 60 4.30 29.67 4.23
C ALA A 60 5.73 29.12 4.26
N ARG A 61 6.18 28.61 5.42
CA ARG A 61 7.49 28.00 5.60
C ARG A 61 7.62 26.73 4.76
N GLU A 62 6.67 25.80 4.88
CA GLU A 62 6.68 24.53 4.14
C GLU A 62 6.68 24.76 2.63
N VAL A 63 5.83 25.68 2.12
CA VAL A 63 5.84 26.02 0.69
C VAL A 63 7.20 26.56 0.26
N ARG A 64 7.83 27.43 1.05
CA ARG A 64 9.16 27.98 0.74
C ARG A 64 10.24 26.89 0.76
N GLU A 65 10.22 26.00 1.74
CA GLU A 65 11.20 24.92 1.89
C GLU A 65 11.09 23.89 0.77
N GLU A 66 9.87 23.54 0.36
CA GLU A 66 9.65 22.54 -0.68
C GLU A 66 9.78 23.06 -2.10
N THR A 67 9.56 24.37 -2.33
CA THR A 67 9.41 24.93 -3.69
C THR A 67 10.22 26.19 -3.96
N GLY A 68 10.79 26.83 -2.94
CA GLY A 68 11.41 28.15 -3.04
C GLY A 68 10.44 29.32 -3.17
N VAL A 69 9.13 29.08 -3.30
CA VAL A 69 8.13 30.15 -3.45
C VAL A 69 7.92 30.87 -2.13
N VAL A 70 8.08 32.19 -2.14
CA VAL A 70 7.81 33.05 -0.99
C VAL A 70 6.37 33.56 -1.07
N LEU A 71 5.53 33.09 -0.14
CA LEU A 71 4.15 33.53 -0.02
C LEU A 71 4.03 34.88 0.72
N PRO A 72 2.95 35.65 0.50
CA PRO A 72 2.70 36.89 1.24
C PRO A 72 2.62 36.65 2.75
N ALA A 73 3.12 37.61 3.53
CA ALA A 73 3.03 37.55 5.00
C ALA A 73 1.62 37.79 5.55
N ASP A 74 0.69 38.30 4.72
CA ASP A 74 -0.69 38.56 5.10
C ASP A 74 -1.46 37.25 5.31
N PRO A 75 -1.96 36.96 6.53
CA PRO A 75 -2.76 35.77 6.80
C PRO A 75 -4.02 35.67 5.94
N ALA A 76 -4.57 36.79 5.45
CA ALA A 76 -5.75 36.78 4.57
C ALA A 76 -5.48 36.11 3.21
N ALA A 77 -4.21 35.92 2.81
CA ALA A 77 -3.83 35.18 1.61
C ALA A 77 -4.04 33.66 1.75
N PHE A 78 -4.25 33.15 2.98
CA PHE A 78 -4.41 31.73 3.30
C PHE A 78 -5.88 31.40 3.54
N VAL A 79 -6.60 31.06 2.47
CA VAL A 79 -8.04 30.75 2.58
C VAL A 79 -8.22 29.36 3.17
N ASP A 80 -8.77 29.27 4.38
CA ASP A 80 -9.02 28.00 5.07
C ASP A 80 -9.91 27.07 4.21
N ALA A 81 -9.38 25.90 3.87
CA ALA A 81 -10.01 24.89 3.02
C ALA A 81 -10.46 23.65 3.81
N GLY A 82 -10.50 23.75 5.14
CA GLY A 82 -10.89 22.65 6.01
C GLY A 82 -9.72 21.86 6.60
N ARG A 83 -10.06 20.74 7.24
CA ARG A 83 -9.17 19.98 8.11
C ARG A 83 -9.41 18.50 7.94
N TRP A 84 -8.35 17.73 7.74
CA TRP A 84 -8.41 16.27 7.67
C TRP A 84 -7.49 15.66 8.71
N ILE A 85 -8.02 14.69 9.45
CA ILE A 85 -7.25 13.92 10.41
C ILE A 85 -7.00 12.54 9.81
N THR A 86 -5.74 12.11 9.78
CA THR A 86 -5.42 10.76 9.36
C THR A 86 -6.11 9.74 10.28
N PRO A 87 -6.84 8.75 9.74
CA PRO A 87 -7.41 7.63 10.48
C PRO A 87 -6.48 6.98 11.51
N ASP A 88 -7.09 6.42 12.55
CA ASP A 88 -6.45 5.82 13.72
C ASP A 88 -5.62 4.56 13.42
N PHE A 89 -5.95 3.84 12.35
CA PHE A 89 -5.20 2.68 11.90
C PHE A 89 -3.85 3.02 11.25
N ALA A 90 -3.66 4.26 10.80
CA ALA A 90 -2.42 4.64 10.14
C ALA A 90 -1.28 4.78 11.18
N PRO A 91 -0.08 4.23 10.92
CA PRO A 91 1.03 4.31 11.86
C PRO A 91 1.57 5.74 12.00
N ILE A 92 1.55 6.51 10.90
CA ILE A 92 1.91 7.93 10.85
C ILE A 92 0.61 8.71 10.65
N ARG A 93 0.36 9.69 11.51
CA ARG A 93 -0.90 10.44 11.54
C ARG A 93 -0.65 11.93 11.62
N PHE A 94 -1.47 12.67 10.88
CA PHE A 94 -1.49 14.12 10.86
C PHE A 94 -2.90 14.64 11.11
N ASP A 95 -2.94 15.77 11.77
CA ASP A 95 -4.09 16.62 11.94
C ASP A 95 -3.85 17.87 11.10
N ALA A 96 -4.22 17.77 9.82
CA ALA A 96 -3.77 18.68 8.79
C ALA A 96 -4.82 19.74 8.47
N ARG A 97 -4.46 21.03 8.58
CA ARG A 97 -5.23 22.16 8.07
C ARG A 97 -4.84 22.44 6.61
N TYR A 98 -5.83 22.58 5.75
CA TYR A 98 -5.61 22.83 4.32
C TYR A 98 -5.92 24.29 4.01
N PHE A 99 -5.11 24.90 3.14
CA PHE A 99 -5.30 26.27 2.69
C PHE A 99 -5.32 26.32 1.16
N LEU A 100 -6.19 27.15 0.59
CA LEU A 100 -6.06 27.58 -0.80
C LEU A 100 -5.22 28.86 -0.81
N VAL A 101 -4.11 28.85 -1.54
CA VAL A 101 -3.18 29.97 -1.59
C VAL A 101 -2.89 30.31 -3.04
N ARG A 102 -3.07 31.58 -3.43
CA ARG A 102 -2.73 32.02 -4.79
C ARG A 102 -1.21 32.12 -4.91
N CYS A 103 -0.64 31.47 -5.92
CA CYS A 103 0.77 31.62 -6.25
C CYS A 103 1.06 33.06 -6.68
N PRO A 104 2.14 33.71 -6.17
CA PRO A 104 2.56 35.01 -6.66
C PRO A 104 2.82 34.99 -8.17
N ASP A 105 2.43 36.06 -8.86
CA ASP A 105 2.60 36.15 -10.30
C ASP A 105 4.10 36.07 -10.68
N GLY A 106 4.45 35.18 -11.61
CA GLY A 106 5.84 34.95 -12.04
C GLY A 106 6.67 34.03 -11.14
N ALA A 107 6.15 33.58 -9.99
CA ALA A 107 6.79 32.57 -9.18
C ALA A 107 6.64 31.18 -9.80
N GLU A 108 7.74 30.44 -9.90
CA GLU A 108 7.75 29.06 -10.39
C GLU A 108 8.30 28.13 -9.30
N PRO A 109 7.45 27.25 -8.74
CA PRO A 109 7.87 26.21 -7.80
C PRO A 109 8.97 25.31 -8.36
N ASP A 110 10.00 25.04 -7.54
CA ASP A 110 11.07 24.10 -7.84
C ASP A 110 11.13 22.99 -6.77
N HIS A 111 10.65 21.79 -7.11
CA HIS A 111 10.67 20.63 -6.22
C HIS A 111 12.09 20.20 -5.81
N ALA A 112 13.13 20.56 -6.57
CA ALA A 112 14.51 20.18 -6.25
C ALA A 112 15.01 20.88 -4.98
N LEU A 113 14.35 21.94 -4.53
CA LEU A 113 14.67 22.66 -3.30
C LEU A 113 14.22 21.95 -2.02
N SER A 114 13.36 20.93 -2.15
CA SER A 114 12.78 20.16 -1.03
C SER A 114 13.77 19.30 -0.22
N GLY A 115 15.08 19.40 -0.47
CA GLY A 115 16.08 18.58 0.23
C GLY A 115 15.96 17.07 -0.05
N GLY A 116 15.34 16.69 -1.16
CA GLY A 116 15.09 15.29 -1.54
C GLY A 116 13.77 14.71 -1.01
N GLU A 117 12.90 15.52 -0.40
CA GLU A 117 11.55 15.08 -0.04
C GLU A 117 10.66 14.84 -1.27
N HIS A 118 10.85 15.65 -2.31
CA HIS A 118 10.16 15.55 -3.59
C HIS A 118 11.13 15.22 -4.72
N ASP A 119 10.70 14.37 -5.65
CA ASP A 119 11.49 13.95 -6.82
C ASP A 119 10.83 14.34 -8.15
N ASP A 120 9.69 15.03 -8.10
CA ASP A 120 9.00 15.62 -9.24
C ASP A 120 8.03 16.73 -8.78
N GLY A 121 7.60 17.59 -9.71
CA GLY A 121 6.66 18.68 -9.44
C GLY A 121 6.03 19.22 -10.71
N ALA A 122 4.72 19.50 -10.67
CA ALA A 122 4.00 19.92 -11.86
C ALA A 122 2.82 20.86 -11.56
N TRP A 123 2.66 21.86 -12.43
CA TRP A 123 1.41 22.60 -12.60
C TRP A 123 0.42 21.77 -13.42
N VAL A 124 -0.75 21.52 -12.85
CA VAL A 124 -1.80 20.71 -13.49
C VAL A 124 -3.18 21.31 -13.24
N THR A 125 -4.10 21.13 -14.18
CA THR A 125 -5.51 21.39 -13.86
C THR A 125 -6.04 20.29 -12.93
N PRO A 126 -7.01 20.59 -12.05
CA PRO A 126 -7.62 19.56 -11.21
C PRO A 126 -8.24 18.41 -12.01
N GLY A 127 -8.82 18.70 -13.18
CA GLY A 127 -9.38 17.69 -14.08
C GLY A 127 -8.32 16.72 -14.62
N GLU A 128 -7.16 17.21 -15.04
CA GLU A 128 -6.04 16.37 -15.49
C GLU A 128 -5.49 15.51 -14.35
N ALA A 129 -5.30 16.09 -13.16
CA ALA A 129 -4.82 15.34 -12.00
C ALA A 129 -5.79 14.20 -11.62
N LEU A 130 -7.10 14.49 -11.63
CA LEU A 130 -8.15 13.50 -11.37
C LEU A 130 -8.20 12.42 -12.46
N ALA A 131 -7.96 12.76 -13.73
CA ALA A 131 -7.90 11.78 -14.82
C ALA A 131 -6.67 10.87 -14.68
N ARG A 132 -5.50 11.41 -14.34
CA ARG A 132 -4.29 10.62 -14.07
C ARG A 132 -4.49 9.69 -12.87
N TRP A 133 -5.09 10.19 -11.80
CA TRP A 133 -5.51 9.38 -10.66
C TRP A 133 -6.50 8.28 -11.05
N ALA A 134 -7.50 8.60 -11.87
CA ALA A 134 -8.51 7.65 -12.35
C ALA A 134 -7.92 6.50 -13.17
N SER A 135 -6.84 6.77 -13.90
CA SER A 135 -6.10 5.79 -14.70
C SER A 135 -5.07 4.98 -13.91
N GLY A 136 -4.83 5.30 -12.63
CA GLY A 136 -3.75 4.71 -11.83
C GLY A 136 -2.36 5.19 -12.20
N LEU A 137 -2.22 6.19 -13.08
CA LEU A 137 -0.93 6.80 -13.41
C LEU A 137 -0.35 7.53 -12.20
N TRP A 138 -1.20 8.23 -11.45
CA TRP A 138 -0.84 8.95 -10.23
C TRP A 138 -1.56 8.34 -9.03
N LEU A 139 -0.81 8.03 -7.96
CA LEU A 139 -1.42 7.84 -6.65
C LEU A 139 -1.48 9.20 -5.94
N ILE A 140 -2.66 9.54 -5.44
CA ILE A 140 -2.96 10.82 -4.80
C ILE A 140 -3.63 10.53 -3.45
N PRO A 141 -3.20 11.15 -2.34
CA PRO A 141 -3.83 10.92 -1.04
C PRO A 141 -5.32 11.33 -1.07
N PRO A 142 -6.21 10.63 -0.36
CA PRO A 142 -7.66 10.92 -0.41
C PRO A 142 -8.03 12.38 -0.13
N PRO A 143 -7.45 13.08 0.87
CA PRO A 143 -7.75 14.50 1.10
C PRO A 143 -7.40 15.39 -0.11
N VAL A 144 -6.28 15.09 -0.79
CA VAL A 144 -5.84 15.84 -1.97
C VAL A 144 -6.80 15.60 -3.15
N VAL A 145 -7.30 14.36 -3.34
CA VAL A 145 -8.37 14.07 -4.32
C VAL A 145 -9.61 14.92 -4.04
N SER A 146 -10.01 15.07 -2.78
CA SER A 146 -11.17 15.88 -2.39
C SER A 146 -10.96 17.37 -2.66
N VAL A 147 -9.75 17.89 -2.40
CA VAL A 147 -9.36 19.26 -2.78
C VAL A 147 -9.39 19.46 -4.29
N LEU A 148 -8.85 18.51 -5.07
CA LEU A 148 -8.88 18.57 -6.55
C LEU A 148 -10.31 18.58 -7.08
N ARG A 149 -11.20 17.72 -6.55
CA ARG A 149 -12.63 17.72 -6.91
C ARG A 149 -13.31 19.05 -6.58
N ALA A 150 -12.97 19.65 -5.46
CA ALA A 150 -13.49 20.96 -5.06
C ALA A 150 -12.98 22.11 -5.95
N LEU A 151 -11.75 22.01 -6.45
CA LEU A 151 -11.16 23.01 -7.37
C LEU A 151 -11.60 22.82 -8.83
N ALA A 152 -12.03 21.64 -9.24
CA ALA A 152 -12.36 21.34 -10.64
C ALA A 152 -13.38 22.28 -11.30
N PRO A 153 -14.43 22.78 -10.60
CA PRO A 153 -15.36 23.77 -11.16
C PRO A 153 -14.80 25.20 -11.26
N GLY A 154 -13.62 25.48 -10.68
CA GLY A 154 -13.04 26.82 -10.57
C GLY A 154 -12.71 27.21 -9.12
N ILE A 155 -12.01 28.33 -8.93
CA ILE A 155 -11.59 28.81 -7.59
C ILE A 155 -12.77 29.33 -6.75
N ASP A 156 -13.78 29.91 -7.39
CA ASP A 156 -14.93 30.50 -6.70
C ASP A 156 -15.72 29.42 -5.95
N GLY A 157 -15.91 29.63 -4.65
CA GLY A 157 -16.55 28.68 -3.75
C GLY A 157 -15.74 27.40 -3.47
N ALA A 158 -14.50 27.26 -3.97
CA ALA A 158 -13.70 26.04 -3.78
C ALA A 158 -13.44 25.74 -2.30
N ALA A 159 -13.14 26.76 -1.49
CA ALA A 159 -12.89 26.60 -0.06
C ALA A 159 -14.12 26.03 0.69
N GLU A 160 -15.33 26.46 0.33
CA GLU A 160 -16.57 25.92 0.90
C GLU A 160 -16.77 24.46 0.50
N ARG A 161 -16.53 24.12 -0.77
CA ARG A 161 -16.60 22.73 -1.26
C ARG A 161 -15.58 21.83 -0.57
N CYS A 162 -14.35 22.31 -0.32
CA CYS A 162 -13.34 21.59 0.43
C CYS A 162 -13.80 21.33 1.88
N ARG A 163 -14.29 22.36 2.59
CA ARG A 163 -14.80 22.19 3.96
C ARG A 163 -15.98 21.23 4.04
N ALA A 164 -16.90 21.28 3.06
CA ALA A 164 -18.01 20.34 2.97
C ALA A 164 -17.53 18.90 2.71
N ALA A 165 -16.48 18.70 1.90
CA ALA A 165 -15.86 17.38 1.72
C ALA A 165 -15.21 16.88 3.02
N ALA A 166 -14.39 17.71 3.67
CA ALA A 166 -13.77 17.38 4.95
C ALA A 166 -14.80 16.95 6.01
N ALA A 167 -15.90 17.69 6.15
CA ALA A 167 -16.95 17.39 7.11
C ALA A 167 -17.65 16.04 6.83
N ARG A 168 -17.81 15.65 5.55
CA ARG A 168 -18.41 14.35 5.18
C ARG A 168 -17.48 13.17 5.40
N GLU A 169 -16.17 13.40 5.30
CA GLU A 169 -15.15 12.35 5.39
C GLU A 169 -14.67 12.13 6.83
N GLN A 170 -14.74 13.15 7.68
CA GLN A 170 -14.47 13.02 9.11
C GLN A 170 -15.44 12.03 9.76
N GLY A 171 -14.88 11.02 10.42
CA GLY A 171 -15.67 9.97 11.10
C GLY A 171 -16.39 9.00 10.15
N GLY A 172 -16.08 9.04 8.85
CA GLY A 172 -16.59 8.09 7.88
C GLY A 172 -16.02 6.66 8.05
N PRO A 173 -16.54 5.69 7.28
CA PRO A 173 -16.05 4.31 7.32
C PRO A 173 -14.56 4.23 6.97
N ARG A 174 -13.86 3.24 7.53
CA ARG A 174 -12.41 3.02 7.38
C ARG A 174 -12.05 2.49 5.98
N VAL A 175 -12.30 3.29 4.95
CA VAL A 175 -12.04 2.94 3.55
C VAL A 175 -11.29 4.05 2.84
N TRP A 176 -10.17 3.69 2.20
CA TRP A 176 -9.38 4.59 1.36
C TRP A 176 -9.40 4.10 -0.08
N GLU A 177 -9.82 4.96 -1.00
CA GLU A 177 -9.79 4.68 -2.43
C GLU A 177 -8.46 5.17 -3.02
N TRP A 178 -7.61 4.24 -3.45
CA TRP A 178 -6.31 4.55 -4.05
C TRP A 178 -6.44 5.05 -5.47
N THR A 179 -7.42 4.51 -6.20
CA THR A 179 -7.86 4.91 -7.54
C THR A 179 -9.32 4.46 -7.68
N PRO A 180 -10.16 5.08 -8.53
CA PRO A 180 -11.55 4.70 -8.71
C PRO A 180 -11.76 3.20 -8.86
N GLY A 181 -12.47 2.59 -7.92
CA GLY A 181 -12.73 1.14 -7.94
C GLY A 181 -11.65 0.26 -7.31
N ILE A 182 -10.62 0.84 -6.68
CA ILE A 182 -9.67 0.11 -5.85
C ILE A 182 -9.58 0.82 -4.51
N ALA A 183 -10.17 0.20 -3.48
CA ALA A 183 -10.11 0.71 -2.12
C ALA A 183 -9.50 -0.31 -1.16
N VAL A 184 -9.02 0.20 -0.03
CA VAL A 184 -8.48 -0.60 1.06
C VAL A 184 -9.22 -0.30 2.36
N CYS A 185 -9.47 -1.35 3.14
CA CYS A 185 -9.95 -1.32 4.50
C CYS A 185 -8.95 -2.10 5.36
N PRO A 186 -7.95 -1.43 5.96
CA PRO A 186 -7.03 -2.08 6.88
C PRO A 186 -7.77 -2.51 8.14
N VAL A 187 -7.67 -3.78 8.52
CA VAL A 187 -8.33 -4.34 9.70
C VAL A 187 -7.31 -4.97 10.63
N ARG A 188 -7.51 -4.85 11.95
CA ARG A 188 -6.58 -5.46 12.94
C ARG A 188 -6.61 -6.97 12.83
N THR A 189 -5.45 -7.60 12.92
CA THR A 189 -5.30 -9.05 12.80
C THR A 189 -4.22 -9.58 13.73
N PRO A 190 -4.24 -10.89 14.07
CA PRO A 190 -3.14 -11.55 14.77
C PRO A 190 -1.96 -11.85 13.82
N THR A 191 -1.51 -10.84 13.06
CA THR A 191 -0.39 -10.95 12.11
C THR A 191 0.97 -10.84 12.83
N LEU A 192 2.06 -11.09 12.10
CA LEU A 192 3.41 -11.05 12.64
C LEU A 192 3.93 -9.60 12.78
N PRO A 193 4.67 -9.27 13.86
CA PRO A 193 5.29 -7.96 14.02
C PRO A 193 6.24 -7.61 12.85
N PRO A 194 6.37 -6.33 12.47
CA PRO A 194 5.76 -5.15 13.10
C PRO A 194 4.33 -4.84 12.60
N ALA A 195 3.76 -5.68 11.73
CA ALA A 195 2.41 -5.48 11.24
C ALA A 195 1.41 -5.67 12.39
N THR A 196 0.33 -4.90 12.35
CA THR A 196 -0.78 -4.96 13.30
C THR A 196 -2.13 -5.06 12.61
N HIS A 197 -2.13 -4.89 11.29
CA HIS A 197 -3.30 -4.86 10.43
C HIS A 197 -3.00 -5.60 9.14
N THR A 198 -4.02 -6.22 8.58
CA THR A 198 -4.05 -6.77 7.22
C THR A 198 -5.01 -5.94 6.39
N ASN A 199 -4.64 -5.67 5.14
CA ASN A 199 -5.42 -4.90 4.19
C ASN A 199 -6.48 -5.79 3.52
N CYS A 200 -7.75 -5.53 3.79
CA CYS A 200 -8.82 -6.02 2.94
C CYS A 200 -9.02 -5.05 1.76
N TYR A 201 -8.92 -5.53 0.51
CA TYR A 201 -9.11 -4.70 -0.67
C TYR A 201 -10.52 -4.85 -1.23
N LEU A 202 -11.16 -3.73 -1.59
CA LEU A 202 -12.39 -3.71 -2.38
C LEU A 202 -12.04 -3.34 -3.83
N LEU A 203 -12.28 -4.26 -4.75
CA LEU A 203 -11.88 -4.14 -6.16
C LEU A 203 -13.10 -4.22 -7.08
N GLY A 204 -13.35 -3.17 -7.86
CA GLY A 204 -14.46 -3.05 -8.81
C GLY A 204 -15.05 -1.64 -8.85
N ALA A 205 -15.39 -1.15 -10.05
CA ALA A 205 -15.97 0.18 -10.27
C ALA A 205 -17.52 0.18 -10.36
N GLY A 206 -18.12 -0.98 -10.65
CA GLY A 206 -19.51 -1.35 -10.42
C GLY A 206 -19.57 -2.40 -9.31
N ARG A 207 -20.11 -3.61 -9.55
CA ARG A 207 -19.99 -4.71 -8.56
C ARG A 207 -18.51 -4.96 -8.22
N CYS A 208 -18.23 -5.22 -6.95
CA CYS A 208 -16.86 -5.39 -6.47
C CYS A 208 -16.62 -6.76 -5.85
N VAL A 209 -15.35 -7.08 -5.64
CA VAL A 209 -14.90 -8.23 -4.85
C VAL A 209 -14.14 -7.73 -3.64
N ALA A 210 -14.24 -8.46 -2.53
CA ALA A 210 -13.43 -8.23 -1.34
C ALA A 210 -12.27 -9.23 -1.32
N ILE A 211 -11.04 -8.75 -1.29
CA ILE A 211 -9.84 -9.59 -1.21
C ILE A 211 -9.39 -9.62 0.25
N ASP A 212 -9.27 -10.82 0.83
CA ASP A 212 -8.85 -11.08 2.21
C ASP A 212 -9.61 -10.26 3.29
N PRO A 213 -10.91 -10.55 3.53
CA PRO A 213 -11.66 -9.98 4.66
C PRO A 213 -11.12 -10.58 5.97
N ALA A 214 -10.00 -10.04 6.42
CA ALA A 214 -8.96 -10.70 7.19
C ALA A 214 -9.24 -10.92 8.69
N SER A 215 -10.04 -10.05 9.32
CA SER A 215 -10.05 -9.98 10.79
C SER A 215 -10.99 -10.98 11.47
N PRO A 216 -10.51 -11.72 12.48
CA PRO A 216 -11.37 -12.52 13.34
C PRO A 216 -12.07 -11.68 14.44
N TYR A 217 -11.74 -10.40 14.59
CA TYR A 217 -12.25 -9.56 15.67
C TYR A 217 -13.62 -8.96 15.32
N PRO A 218 -14.67 -9.15 16.15
CA PRO A 218 -16.02 -8.70 15.80
C PRO A 218 -16.16 -7.19 15.57
N ASP A 219 -15.36 -6.35 16.23
CA ASP A 219 -15.39 -4.91 16.03
C ASP A 219 -14.77 -4.49 14.70
N GLU A 220 -13.69 -5.16 14.27
CA GLU A 220 -13.09 -4.96 12.95
C GLU A 220 -13.98 -5.52 11.83
N GLN A 221 -14.67 -6.65 12.06
CA GLN A 221 -15.67 -7.18 11.12
C GLN A 221 -16.83 -6.20 10.91
N ARG A 222 -17.33 -5.55 11.97
CA ARG A 222 -18.34 -4.49 11.87
C ARG A 222 -17.83 -3.28 11.08
N ALA A 223 -16.60 -2.84 11.36
CA ALA A 223 -16.00 -1.72 10.62
C ALA A 223 -15.84 -2.03 9.11
N LEU A 224 -15.46 -3.27 8.77
CA LEU A 224 -15.40 -3.74 7.39
C LEU A 224 -16.79 -3.81 6.75
N ASP A 225 -17.81 -4.28 7.47
CA ASP A 225 -19.19 -4.28 6.99
C ASP A 225 -19.68 -2.86 6.69
N ASP A 226 -19.39 -1.88 7.55
CA ASP A 226 -19.75 -0.48 7.31
C ASP A 226 -19.04 0.08 6.07
N ALA A 227 -17.78 -0.29 5.85
CA ALA A 227 -17.03 0.07 4.64
C ALA A 227 -17.64 -0.56 3.37
N ILE A 228 -17.96 -1.85 3.40
CA ILE A 228 -18.62 -2.56 2.29
C ILE A 228 -20.01 -1.96 2.02
N ALA A 229 -20.79 -1.65 3.05
CA ALA A 229 -22.10 -1.02 2.94
C ALA A 229 -22.00 0.36 2.27
N ALA A 230 -21.04 1.17 2.70
CA ALA A 230 -20.79 2.49 2.10
C ALA A 230 -20.30 2.38 0.64
N TRP A 231 -19.58 1.32 0.30
CA TRP A 231 -19.20 1.04 -1.08
C TRP A 231 -20.41 0.62 -1.92
N ALA A 232 -21.22 -0.30 -1.41
CA ALA A 232 -22.47 -0.75 -2.04
C ALA A 232 -23.45 0.40 -2.29
N ALA A 233 -23.59 1.32 -1.33
CA ALA A 233 -24.43 2.52 -1.45
C ALA A 233 -24.01 3.45 -2.61
N ARG A 234 -22.78 3.34 -3.10
CA ARG A 234 -22.27 4.05 -4.29
C ARG A 234 -22.49 3.27 -5.59
N GLY A 235 -23.40 2.30 -5.59
CA GLY A 235 -23.68 1.43 -6.74
C GLY A 235 -22.64 0.33 -6.95
N ARG A 236 -21.86 -0.01 -5.91
CA ARG A 236 -20.77 -0.99 -5.98
C ARG A 236 -20.97 -2.17 -5.02
N PRO A 237 -22.04 -2.99 -5.20
CA PRO A 237 -22.33 -4.07 -4.27
C PRO A 237 -21.25 -5.16 -4.31
N LEU A 238 -21.00 -5.80 -3.15
CA LEU A 238 -20.10 -6.93 -3.05
C LEU A 238 -20.69 -8.14 -3.80
N ALA A 239 -19.88 -8.76 -4.66
CA ALA A 239 -20.27 -9.89 -5.49
C ALA A 239 -19.60 -11.20 -5.07
N GLU A 240 -18.36 -11.16 -4.56
CA GLU A 240 -17.57 -12.34 -4.22
C GLU A 240 -16.45 -11.97 -3.23
N VAL A 241 -16.00 -12.93 -2.42
CA VAL A 241 -14.77 -12.83 -1.64
C VAL A 241 -13.67 -13.61 -2.32
N TRP A 242 -12.51 -12.99 -2.55
CA TRP A 242 -11.32 -13.65 -3.09
C TRP A 242 -10.24 -13.78 -2.02
N LEU A 243 -9.54 -14.91 -2.02
CA LEU A 243 -8.45 -15.15 -1.08
C LEU A 243 -7.11 -15.17 -1.82
N THR A 244 -6.14 -14.44 -1.29
CA THR A 244 -4.75 -14.56 -1.74
C THR A 244 -4.18 -15.91 -1.31
N HIS A 245 -4.33 -16.29 -0.04
CA HIS A 245 -3.89 -17.57 0.50
C HIS A 245 -4.61 -17.92 1.82
N HIS A 246 -4.13 -18.95 2.53
CA HIS A 246 -4.83 -19.61 3.64
C HIS A 246 -4.46 -19.12 5.05
N HIS A 247 -3.51 -18.19 5.20
CA HIS A 247 -3.03 -17.83 6.53
C HIS A 247 -4.11 -17.15 7.38
N PRO A 248 -4.11 -17.36 8.71
CA PRO A 248 -5.21 -16.94 9.58
C PRO A 248 -5.52 -15.44 9.54
N ASP A 249 -4.51 -14.61 9.39
CA ASP A 249 -4.62 -13.15 9.30
C ASP A 249 -5.09 -12.65 7.92
N HIS A 250 -5.38 -13.54 6.96
CA HIS A 250 -6.04 -13.22 5.69
C HIS A 250 -7.46 -13.77 5.64
N VAL A 251 -7.70 -14.92 6.30
CA VAL A 251 -8.97 -15.65 6.22
C VAL A 251 -9.88 -15.46 7.43
N GLY A 252 -9.40 -14.79 8.49
CA GLY A 252 -10.04 -14.74 9.80
C GLY A 252 -11.48 -14.18 9.82
N GLY A 253 -11.84 -13.33 8.85
CA GLY A 253 -13.19 -12.76 8.71
C GLY A 253 -14.00 -13.31 7.53
N VAL A 254 -13.48 -14.28 6.77
CA VAL A 254 -14.09 -14.76 5.52
C VAL A 254 -15.47 -15.37 5.74
N VAL A 255 -15.62 -16.23 6.76
CA VAL A 255 -16.91 -16.87 7.07
C VAL A 255 -17.96 -15.82 7.45
N HIS A 256 -17.57 -14.81 8.24
CA HIS A 256 -18.45 -13.71 8.61
C HIS A 256 -18.87 -12.93 7.37
N ALA A 257 -17.92 -12.46 6.57
CA ALA A 257 -18.18 -11.64 5.38
C ALA A 257 -19.06 -12.37 4.36
N ALA A 258 -18.72 -13.62 4.01
CA ALA A 258 -19.48 -14.42 3.06
C ALA A 258 -20.93 -14.63 3.53
N ARG A 259 -21.14 -14.94 4.82
CA ARG A 259 -22.49 -15.10 5.39
C ARG A 259 -23.26 -13.79 5.46
N ARG A 260 -22.62 -12.71 5.92
CA ARG A 260 -23.23 -11.40 6.12
C ARG A 260 -23.75 -10.78 4.82
N TRP A 261 -22.99 -10.99 3.74
CA TRP A 261 -23.26 -10.42 2.43
C TRP A 261 -23.88 -11.42 1.44
N GLY A 262 -23.95 -12.71 1.79
CA GLY A 262 -24.56 -13.74 0.96
C GLY A 262 -23.81 -14.00 -0.34
N VAL A 263 -22.48 -13.92 -0.30
CA VAL A 263 -21.60 -14.00 -1.49
C VAL A 263 -20.71 -15.24 -1.45
N PRO A 264 -20.35 -15.81 -2.61
CA PRO A 264 -19.42 -16.95 -2.67
C PRO A 264 -17.99 -16.56 -2.28
N VAL A 265 -17.21 -17.57 -1.90
CA VAL A 265 -15.77 -17.46 -1.65
C VAL A 265 -15.00 -18.15 -2.78
N ALA A 266 -13.97 -17.49 -3.31
CA ALA A 266 -13.11 -18.02 -4.33
C ALA A 266 -11.63 -17.96 -3.94
N ALA A 267 -10.89 -19.02 -4.25
CA ALA A 267 -9.47 -19.14 -3.90
C ALA A 267 -8.77 -20.15 -4.82
N HIS A 268 -7.44 -20.21 -4.77
CA HIS A 268 -6.69 -21.30 -5.40
C HIS A 268 -7.08 -22.67 -4.81
N GLU A 269 -7.01 -23.73 -5.62
CA GLU A 269 -7.36 -25.09 -5.20
C GLU A 269 -6.57 -25.55 -3.96
N GLU A 270 -5.27 -25.22 -3.90
CA GLU A 270 -4.42 -25.57 -2.75
C GLU A 270 -4.75 -24.76 -1.49
N THR A 271 -5.16 -23.50 -1.65
CA THR A 271 -5.70 -22.69 -0.53
C THR A 271 -7.01 -23.30 -0.03
N ALA A 272 -7.90 -23.72 -0.94
CA ALA A 272 -9.14 -24.39 -0.59
C ALA A 272 -8.92 -25.71 0.17
N ARG A 273 -7.94 -26.52 -0.23
CA ARG A 273 -7.57 -27.76 0.48
C ARG A 273 -7.13 -27.50 1.92
N ARG A 274 -6.29 -26.49 2.13
CA ARG A 274 -5.78 -26.12 3.46
C ARG A 274 -6.85 -25.52 4.37
N LEU A 275 -7.86 -24.89 3.77
CA LEU A 275 -9.01 -24.34 4.49
C LEU A 275 -10.16 -25.34 4.70
N ALA A 276 -10.03 -26.59 4.22
CA ALA A 276 -11.08 -27.59 4.33
C ALA A 276 -11.54 -27.75 5.78
N GLY A 277 -12.87 -27.77 5.97
CA GLY A 277 -13.50 -27.84 7.30
C GLY A 277 -13.60 -26.51 8.05
N HIS A 278 -12.92 -25.44 7.61
CA HIS A 278 -12.92 -24.14 8.27
C HIS A 278 -13.58 -23.05 7.41
N VAL A 279 -13.25 -22.99 6.13
CA VAL A 279 -13.85 -22.07 5.16
C VAL A 279 -14.33 -22.88 3.95
N ARG A 280 -15.61 -22.70 3.57
CA ARG A 280 -16.12 -23.26 2.33
C ARG A 280 -15.69 -22.37 1.17
N VAL A 281 -14.86 -22.91 0.27
CA VAL A 281 -14.53 -22.27 -1.00
C VAL A 281 -15.51 -22.78 -2.06
N ASP A 282 -16.26 -21.86 -2.67
CA ASP A 282 -17.30 -22.17 -3.64
C ASP A 282 -16.77 -22.24 -5.08
N ARG A 283 -15.65 -21.53 -5.36
CA ARG A 283 -15.06 -21.46 -6.70
C ARG A 283 -13.53 -21.51 -6.66
N ALA A 284 -12.93 -22.32 -7.53
CA ALA A 284 -11.50 -22.31 -7.75
C ALA A 284 -11.08 -21.12 -8.63
N ILE A 285 -9.98 -20.46 -8.29
CA ILE A 285 -9.27 -19.49 -9.12
C ILE A 285 -7.96 -20.13 -9.57
N ARG A 286 -7.73 -20.17 -10.89
CA ARG A 286 -6.53 -20.72 -11.49
C ARG A 286 -5.60 -19.62 -11.98
N ASP A 287 -4.36 -20.02 -12.20
CA ASP A 287 -3.37 -19.15 -12.82
C ASP A 287 -3.84 -18.65 -14.19
N GLY A 288 -3.76 -17.34 -14.40
CA GLY A 288 -4.15 -16.71 -15.67
C GLY A 288 -5.65 -16.50 -15.85
N ASP A 289 -6.50 -16.94 -14.91
CA ASP A 289 -7.93 -16.62 -14.95
C ASP A 289 -8.12 -15.11 -14.99
N VAL A 290 -9.02 -14.65 -15.87
CA VAL A 290 -9.36 -13.24 -16.01
C VAL A 290 -10.82 -13.05 -15.69
N VAL A 291 -11.10 -12.13 -14.77
CA VAL A 291 -12.43 -11.68 -14.43
C VAL A 291 -12.60 -10.23 -14.85
N GLU A 292 -13.62 -9.97 -15.65
CA GLU A 292 -14.05 -8.60 -15.96
C GLU A 292 -15.14 -8.18 -14.96
N LEU A 293 -14.80 -7.20 -14.12
CA LEU A 293 -15.73 -6.57 -13.19
C LEU A 293 -16.36 -5.36 -13.88
N PRO A 294 -17.71 -5.27 -13.92
CA PRO A 294 -18.41 -4.16 -14.56
C PRO A 294 -18.09 -2.83 -13.89
N GLY A 295 -18.32 -1.75 -14.62
CA GLY A 295 -18.02 -0.38 -14.25
C GLY A 295 -17.74 0.43 -15.50
N ASP A 296 -17.50 1.73 -15.35
CA ASP A 296 -17.08 2.60 -16.45
C ASP A 296 -15.77 3.32 -16.07
N PRO A 297 -14.61 2.89 -16.64
CA PRO A 297 -14.43 1.69 -17.45
C PRO A 297 -14.54 0.39 -16.61
N PRO A 298 -14.76 -0.78 -17.25
CA PRO A 298 -14.68 -2.06 -16.55
C PRO A 298 -13.25 -2.33 -16.03
N ARG A 299 -13.15 -3.14 -14.98
CA ARG A 299 -11.88 -3.57 -14.38
C ARG A 299 -11.56 -4.99 -14.82
N ARG A 300 -10.41 -5.19 -15.46
CA ARG A 300 -9.95 -6.49 -15.95
C ARG A 300 -8.92 -7.03 -14.98
N VAL A 301 -9.30 -8.04 -14.20
CA VAL A 301 -8.45 -8.59 -13.14
C VAL A 301 -7.95 -9.97 -13.53
N ARG A 302 -6.64 -10.12 -13.62
CA ARG A 302 -5.97 -11.40 -13.89
C ARG A 302 -5.41 -11.99 -12.60
N ALA A 303 -5.78 -13.23 -12.29
CA ALA A 303 -5.17 -14.01 -11.23
C ALA A 303 -3.78 -14.48 -11.67
N VAL A 304 -2.81 -14.38 -10.77
CA VAL A 304 -1.42 -14.80 -11.01
C VAL A 304 -1.03 -15.73 -9.89
N PHE A 305 -0.75 -16.99 -10.22
CA PHE A 305 -0.26 -17.97 -9.26
C PHE A 305 1.19 -17.69 -8.91
N THR A 306 1.42 -17.44 -7.61
CA THR A 306 2.70 -16.99 -7.06
C THR A 306 3.06 -17.80 -5.80
N PRO A 307 3.29 -19.13 -5.92
CA PRO A 307 3.67 -19.95 -4.78
C PRO A 307 5.02 -19.53 -4.21
N GLY A 308 5.29 -19.94 -2.98
CA GLY A 308 6.59 -19.74 -2.34
C GLY A 308 6.47 -19.23 -0.92
N HIS A 309 5.61 -18.25 -0.66
CA HIS A 309 5.23 -17.91 0.71
C HIS A 309 4.18 -18.91 1.26
N ALA A 310 3.16 -19.18 0.45
CA ALA A 310 2.17 -20.22 0.70
C ALA A 310 1.91 -21.03 -0.60
N PRO A 311 1.47 -22.29 -0.53
CA PRO A 311 1.44 -23.17 -1.70
C PRO A 311 0.35 -22.79 -2.71
N GLY A 312 -0.73 -22.19 -2.23
CA GLY A 312 -1.86 -21.72 -3.05
C GLY A 312 -1.92 -20.20 -3.22
N HIS A 313 -0.80 -19.50 -3.06
CA HIS A 313 -0.82 -18.03 -3.07
C HIS A 313 -1.15 -17.47 -4.47
N LEU A 314 -2.09 -16.53 -4.51
CA LEU A 314 -2.48 -15.75 -5.69
C LEU A 314 -2.21 -14.26 -5.48
N CYS A 315 -1.67 -13.62 -6.50
CA CYS A 315 -1.76 -12.18 -6.69
C CYS A 315 -2.90 -11.86 -7.68
N PHE A 316 -3.49 -10.66 -7.56
CA PHE A 316 -4.53 -10.18 -8.48
C PHE A 316 -4.08 -8.91 -9.18
N PHE A 317 -3.86 -9.01 -10.49
CA PHE A 317 -3.39 -7.91 -11.34
C PHE A 317 -4.57 -7.22 -12.02
N GLU A 318 -4.88 -5.98 -11.62
CA GLU A 318 -5.86 -5.13 -12.28
C GLU A 318 -5.17 -4.41 -13.44
N GLU A 319 -5.47 -4.84 -14.66
CA GLU A 319 -4.73 -4.44 -15.85
C GLU A 319 -5.06 -3.02 -16.33
N THR A 320 -6.23 -2.49 -15.97
CA THR A 320 -6.67 -1.16 -16.42
C THR A 320 -5.86 -0.05 -15.74
N THR A 321 -5.57 -0.18 -14.44
CA THR A 321 -4.75 0.77 -13.67
C THR A 321 -3.30 0.30 -13.52
N GLY A 322 -3.03 -0.99 -13.73
CA GLY A 322 -1.73 -1.60 -13.50
C GLY A 322 -1.45 -1.88 -12.02
N ALA A 323 -2.49 -1.98 -11.18
CA ALA A 323 -2.35 -2.32 -9.76
C ALA A 323 -2.14 -3.83 -9.57
N LEU A 324 -1.20 -4.23 -8.73
CA LEU A 324 -1.06 -5.63 -8.32
C LEU A 324 -1.39 -5.79 -6.83
N VAL A 325 -2.53 -6.40 -6.51
CA VAL A 325 -2.79 -6.89 -5.14
C VAL A 325 -1.88 -8.09 -4.91
N ALA A 326 -0.84 -7.85 -4.11
CA ALA A 326 0.32 -8.74 -4.01
C ALA A 326 0.22 -9.74 -2.84
N GLY A 327 -0.78 -9.58 -1.97
CA GLY A 327 -0.87 -10.36 -0.73
C GLY A 327 0.44 -10.28 0.04
N ASP A 328 0.92 -11.44 0.47
CA ASP A 328 2.16 -11.62 1.24
C ASP A 328 3.34 -12.03 0.37
N MET A 329 3.36 -11.63 -0.90
CA MET A 329 4.58 -11.72 -1.70
C MET A 329 5.57 -10.59 -1.38
N VAL A 330 5.07 -9.42 -1.00
CA VAL A 330 5.85 -8.24 -0.58
C VAL A 330 5.13 -7.49 0.53
N ALA A 331 5.87 -6.73 1.34
CA ALA A 331 5.33 -5.86 2.38
C ALA A 331 5.93 -4.45 2.25
N ALA A 332 5.20 -3.43 2.70
CA ALA A 332 5.73 -2.05 2.68
C ALA A 332 6.96 -1.91 3.58
N VAL A 333 6.91 -2.52 4.77
CA VAL A 333 7.98 -2.52 5.78
C VAL A 333 8.45 -3.95 6.03
N GLY A 334 9.77 -4.15 6.07
CA GLY A 334 10.38 -5.45 6.33
C GLY A 334 10.38 -6.38 5.11
N THR A 335 10.53 -7.69 5.38
CA THR A 335 10.48 -8.76 4.37
C THR A 335 9.51 -9.85 4.79
N ILE A 336 9.09 -10.69 3.84
CA ILE A 336 8.16 -11.79 4.07
C ILE A 336 8.88 -13.02 4.64
N VAL A 337 8.23 -13.79 5.49
CA VAL A 337 8.79 -15.05 5.98
C VAL A 337 8.50 -16.15 4.96
N ILE A 338 9.53 -16.92 4.61
CA ILE A 338 9.36 -18.16 3.87
C ILE A 338 9.54 -19.30 4.85
N ASP A 339 8.42 -19.89 5.24
CA ASP A 339 8.40 -21.03 6.16
C ASP A 339 8.53 -22.33 5.36
N PRO A 340 9.48 -23.24 5.66
CA PRO A 340 9.71 -24.44 4.85
C PRO A 340 8.58 -25.49 4.94
N ASP A 341 7.70 -25.41 5.94
CA ASP A 341 6.56 -26.33 6.06
C ASP A 341 5.38 -25.89 5.16
N GLU A 342 5.37 -24.63 4.72
CA GLU A 342 4.30 -24.03 3.92
C GLU A 342 4.78 -23.34 2.64
N GLY A 343 6.08 -23.17 2.48
CA GLY A 343 6.68 -22.30 1.50
C GLY A 343 7.97 -22.88 0.93
N ASP A 344 8.46 -22.24 -0.11
CA ASP A 344 9.58 -22.68 -0.91
C ASP A 344 10.36 -21.48 -1.44
N MET A 345 11.64 -21.38 -1.08
CA MET A 345 12.48 -20.23 -1.46
C MET A 345 12.73 -20.14 -2.98
N ALA A 346 12.83 -21.27 -3.68
CA ALA A 346 13.03 -21.28 -5.13
C ALA A 346 11.75 -20.80 -5.82
N ALA A 347 10.60 -21.38 -5.45
CA ALA A 347 9.30 -20.96 -5.98
C ALA A 347 9.01 -19.48 -5.67
N TYR A 348 9.37 -19.01 -4.48
CA TYR A 348 9.22 -17.61 -4.10
C TYR A 348 10.03 -16.66 -4.99
N LEU A 349 11.31 -16.99 -5.26
CA LEU A 349 12.16 -16.21 -6.18
C LEU A 349 11.60 -16.19 -7.61
N ASP A 350 11.11 -17.34 -8.10
CA ASP A 350 10.49 -17.42 -9.43
C ASP A 350 9.19 -16.62 -9.50
N SER A 351 8.39 -16.66 -8.44
CA SER A 351 7.18 -15.85 -8.29
C SER A 351 7.48 -14.35 -8.27
N LEU A 352 8.54 -13.90 -7.60
CA LEU A 352 8.96 -12.49 -7.64
C LEU A 352 9.39 -12.06 -9.05
N ARG A 353 10.13 -12.90 -9.78
CA ARG A 353 10.50 -12.64 -11.19
C ARG A 353 9.27 -12.58 -12.08
N ARG A 354 8.31 -13.48 -11.86
CA ARG A 354 7.02 -13.49 -12.57
C ARG A 354 6.22 -12.22 -12.29
N MET A 355 6.15 -11.77 -11.04
CA MET A 355 5.50 -10.51 -10.67
C MET A 355 6.15 -9.33 -11.39
N LYS A 356 7.49 -9.28 -11.46
CA LYS A 356 8.21 -8.22 -12.18
C LYS A 356 7.87 -8.22 -13.68
N ALA A 357 7.73 -9.39 -14.29
CA ALA A 357 7.36 -9.51 -15.70
C ALA A 357 5.95 -8.95 -16.02
N LEU A 358 5.07 -8.78 -15.03
CA LEU A 358 3.77 -8.13 -15.20
C LEU A 358 3.87 -6.63 -15.47
N ARG A 359 4.99 -6.00 -15.06
CA ARG A 359 5.19 -4.54 -15.15
C ARG A 359 4.04 -3.76 -14.51
N ALA A 360 3.63 -4.19 -13.31
CA ALA A 360 2.66 -3.47 -12.51
C ALA A 360 3.18 -2.06 -12.20
N ARG A 361 2.30 -1.06 -12.24
CA ARG A 361 2.66 0.33 -11.91
C ARG A 361 2.93 0.50 -10.43
N TYR A 362 2.20 -0.23 -9.59
CA TYR A 362 2.35 -0.19 -8.14
C TYR A 362 1.84 -1.49 -7.51
N LEU A 363 2.38 -1.80 -6.34
CA LEU A 363 2.01 -2.99 -5.56
C LEU A 363 1.11 -2.60 -4.38
N LEU A 364 0.12 -3.44 -4.12
CA LEU A 364 -0.83 -3.33 -3.02
C LEU A 364 -0.61 -4.54 -2.09
N PRO A 365 0.28 -4.42 -1.08
CA PRO A 365 0.60 -5.52 -0.18
C PRO A 365 -0.53 -5.78 0.82
N ALA A 366 -0.54 -6.96 1.44
CA ALA A 366 -1.45 -7.21 2.57
C ALA A 366 -1.09 -6.38 3.81
N HIS A 367 0.17 -5.97 3.95
CA HIS A 367 0.62 -5.17 5.10
C HIS A 367 1.33 -3.87 4.68
N GLY A 368 0.82 -2.76 5.21
CA GLY A 368 1.33 -1.41 4.97
C GLY A 368 0.65 -0.68 3.81
N GLY A 369 1.26 0.43 3.36
CA GLY A 369 0.73 1.25 2.27
C GLY A 369 1.10 0.74 0.87
N PRO A 370 0.51 1.33 -0.19
CA PRO A 370 0.90 1.07 -1.56
C PRO A 370 2.39 1.32 -1.81
N ILE A 371 2.99 0.53 -2.70
CA ILE A 371 4.39 0.62 -3.10
C ILE A 371 4.43 1.09 -4.55
N VAL A 372 4.79 2.35 -4.77
CA VAL A 372 4.77 3.00 -6.09
C VAL A 372 5.87 2.48 -7.00
N ASP A 373 7.09 2.27 -6.49
CA ASP A 373 8.18 1.69 -7.28
C ASP A 373 8.16 0.16 -7.20
N ALA A 374 7.23 -0.45 -7.95
CA ALA A 374 7.03 -1.90 -7.97
C ALA A 374 8.31 -2.65 -8.40
N ASP A 375 8.97 -2.15 -9.45
CA ASP A 375 10.15 -2.79 -10.03
C ASP A 375 11.33 -2.76 -9.07
N ALA A 376 11.64 -1.60 -8.46
CA ALA A 376 12.73 -1.52 -7.49
C ALA A 376 12.45 -2.34 -6.23
N LYS A 377 11.19 -2.41 -5.78
CA LYS A 377 10.83 -3.24 -4.62
C LYS A 377 11.05 -4.72 -4.89
N LEU A 378 10.62 -5.21 -6.06
CA LEU A 378 10.78 -6.61 -6.45
C LEU A 378 12.26 -6.97 -6.65
N ASP A 379 13.03 -6.10 -7.32
CA ASP A 379 14.48 -6.27 -7.48
C ASP A 379 15.19 -6.29 -6.13
N GLY A 380 14.82 -5.38 -5.23
CA GLY A 380 15.33 -5.33 -3.87
C GLY A 380 15.06 -6.62 -3.08
N TYR A 381 13.85 -7.18 -3.21
CA TYR A 381 13.51 -8.47 -2.59
C TYR A 381 14.34 -9.62 -3.16
N ILE A 382 14.47 -9.73 -4.48
CA ILE A 382 15.27 -10.77 -5.15
C ILE A 382 16.74 -10.64 -4.70
N ALA A 383 17.31 -9.44 -4.78
CA ALA A 383 18.68 -9.17 -4.37
C ALA A 383 18.91 -9.51 -2.89
N HIS A 384 17.97 -9.15 -2.02
CA HIS A 384 18.06 -9.45 -0.59
C HIS A 384 18.10 -10.96 -0.31
N ARG A 385 17.26 -11.75 -0.98
CA ARG A 385 17.24 -13.22 -0.82
C ARG A 385 18.53 -13.86 -1.33
N LEU A 386 19.03 -13.44 -2.48
CA LEU A 386 20.27 -13.98 -3.04
C LEU A 386 21.48 -13.59 -2.20
N TRP A 387 21.50 -12.37 -1.66
CA TRP A 387 22.51 -11.93 -0.69
C TRP A 387 22.46 -12.75 0.59
N ARG A 388 21.25 -13.02 1.14
CA ARG A 388 21.09 -13.87 2.32
C ARG A 388 21.58 -15.30 2.05
N GLU A 389 21.25 -15.86 0.88
CA GLU A 389 21.72 -17.18 0.45
C GLU A 389 23.26 -17.24 0.36
N ALA A 390 23.92 -16.20 -0.18
CA ALA A 390 25.38 -16.13 -0.22
C ALA A 390 25.98 -16.15 1.20
N ARG A 391 25.38 -15.43 2.16
CA ARG A 391 25.83 -15.48 3.57
C ARG A 391 25.70 -16.87 4.19
N VAL A 392 24.70 -17.66 3.81
CA VAL A 392 24.58 -19.06 4.28
C VAL A 392 25.76 -19.88 3.80
N VAL A 393 26.12 -19.73 2.52
CA VAL A 393 27.25 -20.44 1.91
C VAL A 393 28.56 -20.01 2.56
N ASP A 394 28.78 -18.71 2.76
CA ASP A 394 29.98 -18.19 3.44
C ASP A 394 30.09 -18.70 4.88
N ALA A 395 28.96 -18.75 5.61
CA ALA A 395 28.93 -19.27 6.97
C ALA A 395 29.27 -20.77 7.05
N LEU A 396 28.78 -21.57 6.10
CA LEU A 396 29.14 -22.98 5.98
C LEU A 396 30.60 -23.19 5.56
N ALA A 397 31.12 -22.34 4.65
CA ALA A 397 32.53 -22.38 4.24
C ALA A 397 33.47 -22.12 5.42
N GLY A 398 33.14 -21.14 6.28
CA GLY A 398 33.97 -20.78 7.43
C GLY A 398 33.86 -21.72 8.63
N ARG A 399 32.69 -22.35 8.84
CA ARG A 399 32.42 -23.20 10.01
C ARG A 399 32.56 -24.70 9.73
N GLY A 400 32.39 -25.14 8.49
CA GLY A 400 32.14 -26.54 8.14
C GLY A 400 30.70 -26.95 8.46
N ALA A 401 30.48 -28.26 8.67
CA ALA A 401 29.15 -28.81 8.88
C ALA A 401 28.44 -28.22 10.11
N ALA A 402 27.26 -27.63 9.94
CA ALA A 402 26.56 -26.87 10.98
C ALA A 402 25.03 -27.02 10.90
N THR A 403 24.35 -26.86 12.03
CA THR A 403 22.89 -26.80 12.12
C THR A 403 22.36 -25.39 11.78
N ALA A 404 21.07 -25.26 11.47
CA ALA A 404 20.44 -23.96 11.22
C ALA A 404 20.60 -22.99 12.40
N ALA A 405 20.36 -23.47 13.63
CA ALA A 405 20.56 -22.71 14.85
C ALA A 405 22.01 -22.19 15.03
N GLU A 406 23.02 -22.96 14.60
CA GLU A 406 24.43 -22.54 14.65
C GLU A 406 24.80 -21.49 13.60
N LEU A 407 24.06 -21.43 12.49
CA LEU A 407 24.27 -20.48 11.39
C LEU A 407 23.52 -19.16 11.60
N ILE A 408 22.41 -19.16 12.33
CA ILE A 408 21.57 -17.97 12.52
C ILE A 408 22.35 -16.73 13.01
N PRO A 409 23.20 -16.81 14.05
CA PRO A 409 23.87 -15.62 14.57
C PRO A 409 24.79 -14.92 13.56
N SER A 410 25.39 -15.67 12.61
CA SER A 410 26.25 -15.08 11.58
C SER A 410 25.47 -14.67 10.33
N VAL A 411 24.48 -15.46 9.90
CA VAL A 411 23.69 -15.18 8.70
C VAL A 411 22.72 -14.02 8.91
N TYR A 412 22.16 -13.89 10.12
CA TYR A 412 21.15 -12.88 10.50
C TYR A 412 21.64 -11.92 11.59
N ALA A 413 22.93 -11.59 11.58
CA ALA A 413 23.53 -10.62 12.51
C ALA A 413 22.90 -9.22 12.45
N ASP A 414 22.29 -8.87 11.32
CA ASP A 414 21.53 -7.63 11.06
C ASP A 414 20.08 -7.66 11.56
N VAL A 415 19.61 -8.81 12.08
CA VAL A 415 18.25 -8.99 12.59
C VAL A 415 18.26 -9.06 14.12
N PRO A 416 17.35 -8.36 14.82
CA PRO A 416 17.23 -8.45 16.27
C PRO A 416 17.06 -9.90 16.75
N ALA A 417 17.73 -10.25 17.85
CA ALA A 417 17.70 -11.61 18.41
C ALA A 417 16.28 -12.12 18.72
N SER A 418 15.36 -11.22 19.06
CA SER A 418 13.95 -11.55 19.28
C SER A 418 13.23 -12.11 18.04
N LEU A 419 13.75 -11.86 16.84
CA LEU A 419 13.20 -12.34 15.57
C LEU A 419 13.98 -13.53 14.99
N HIS A 420 15.02 -14.03 15.69
CA HIS A 420 15.87 -15.10 15.18
C HIS A 420 15.13 -16.42 14.96
N ALA A 421 14.17 -16.76 15.82
CA ALA A 421 13.35 -17.96 15.64
C ALA A 421 12.54 -17.91 14.32
N LEU A 422 12.04 -16.73 13.94
CA LEU A 422 11.33 -16.54 12.69
C LEU A 422 12.28 -16.54 11.48
N ALA A 423 13.44 -15.90 11.64
CA ALA A 423 14.50 -15.89 10.63
C ALA A 423 15.05 -17.30 10.33
N GLU A 424 15.11 -18.18 11.34
CA GLU A 424 15.54 -19.58 11.19
C GLU A 424 14.65 -20.34 10.22
N ARG A 425 13.34 -20.07 10.18
CA ARG A 425 12.44 -20.67 9.19
C ARG A 425 12.89 -20.34 7.76
N SER A 426 13.15 -19.05 7.48
CA SER A 426 13.66 -18.63 6.17
C SER A 426 15.08 -19.12 5.89
N LEU A 427 15.95 -19.27 6.92
CA LEU A 427 17.25 -19.92 6.77
C LEU A 427 17.12 -21.36 6.27
N VAL A 428 16.24 -22.14 6.88
CA VAL A 428 15.99 -23.53 6.50
C VAL A 428 15.44 -23.61 5.06
N ALA A 429 14.56 -22.69 4.68
CA ALA A 429 14.08 -22.60 3.30
C ALA A 429 15.23 -22.31 2.29
N HIS A 430 16.19 -21.46 2.65
CA HIS A 430 17.41 -21.25 1.84
C HIS A 430 18.25 -22.52 1.73
N LEU A 431 18.48 -23.23 2.84
CA LEU A 431 19.25 -24.48 2.86
C LEU A 431 18.59 -25.56 1.98
N ALA A 432 17.26 -25.68 2.06
CA ALA A 432 16.50 -26.61 1.21
C ALA A 432 16.64 -26.27 -0.28
N LYS A 433 16.58 -24.98 -0.65
CA LYS A 433 16.84 -24.55 -2.03
C LYS A 433 18.29 -24.88 -2.45
N LEU A 434 19.28 -24.50 -1.65
CA LEU A 434 20.70 -24.77 -1.93
C LEU A 434 20.98 -26.27 -2.11
N ALA A 435 20.27 -27.14 -1.39
CA ALA A 435 20.41 -28.58 -1.54
C ALA A 435 19.83 -29.08 -2.86
N ARG A 436 18.68 -28.54 -3.29
CA ARG A 436 18.14 -28.82 -4.63
C ARG A 436 19.06 -28.33 -5.74
N ASP A 437 19.74 -27.21 -5.52
CA ASP A 437 20.74 -26.66 -6.43
C ASP A 437 22.07 -27.43 -6.42
N GLY A 438 22.21 -28.47 -5.58
CA GLY A 438 23.42 -29.29 -5.48
C GLY A 438 24.61 -28.56 -4.83
N ARG A 439 24.37 -27.49 -4.06
CA ARG A 439 25.41 -26.67 -3.42
C ARG A 439 25.68 -27.06 -1.97
N VAL A 440 24.68 -27.61 -1.29
CA VAL A 440 24.80 -28.12 0.08
C VAL A 440 24.18 -29.50 0.20
N ARG A 441 24.60 -30.28 1.19
CA ARG A 441 23.98 -31.55 1.57
C ARG A 441 23.59 -31.53 3.03
N ALA A 442 22.52 -32.25 3.37
CA ALA A 442 22.09 -32.49 4.73
C ALA A 442 22.59 -33.87 5.23
N ASP A 443 23.08 -33.91 6.46
CA ASP A 443 23.34 -35.12 7.24
C ASP A 443 22.65 -34.96 8.61
N GLY A 444 21.47 -35.56 8.74
CA GLY A 444 20.56 -35.28 9.85
C GLY A 444 20.24 -33.77 9.96
N PRO A 445 20.43 -33.12 11.12
CA PRO A 445 20.16 -31.69 11.29
C PRO A 445 21.30 -30.78 10.79
N ARG A 446 22.42 -31.35 10.32
CA ARG A 446 23.61 -30.60 9.90
C ARG A 446 23.65 -30.44 8.38
N TRP A 447 24.13 -29.29 7.95
CA TRP A 447 24.30 -28.91 6.56
C TRP A 447 25.79 -28.68 6.28
N SER A 448 26.26 -29.06 5.11
CA SER A 448 27.64 -28.82 4.66
C SER A 448 27.67 -28.50 3.17
N LEU A 449 28.70 -27.77 2.72
CA LEU A 449 28.93 -27.55 1.29
C LEU A 449 29.22 -28.90 0.60
N ILE A 450 28.78 -29.02 -0.65
CA ILE A 450 29.21 -30.10 -1.55
C ILE A 450 30.49 -29.62 -2.24
N GLU A 451 31.54 -30.43 -2.18
CA GLU A 451 32.85 -30.16 -2.80
C GLU A 451 32.82 -30.30 -4.33
#